data_AF-A0A2W4YG14-F1
#
_entry.id   AF-A0A2W4YG14-F1
#
_cell.length_a   1.000
_cell.length_b   1.000
_cell.length_c   1.000
_cell.angle_alpha   90.00
_cell.angle_beta   90.00
_cell.angle_gamma   90.00
#
_symmetry.space_group_name_H-M   'P 1'
#
loop_
_entity.id
_entity.type
_entity.pdbx_description
1 polymer ?
#
loop_
_entity_poly.entity_id
_entity_poly.type
_entity_poly.pdbx_seq_one_letter_code
_entity_poly.pdbx_strand_id
1 'polypeptide(L)' 'MTDTIEFIDLKAQYRTLKPAIDARIDAVLDHGRYIMGPEIAELEARLAAYVDVPHCIGVASGTEALLIALMALGV' A
#
# COMPACT_ATOMS: atom_id res chain seq x y z
N MET A 1 31.53 18.85 -11.30
CA MET A 1 30.94 17.59 -10.83
C MET A 1 29.57 17.97 -10.30
N THR A 2 28.54 17.85 -11.13
CA THR A 2 27.20 18.31 -10.78
C THR A 2 26.53 17.17 -10.04
N ASP A 3 26.54 17.22 -8.70
CA ASP A 3 25.69 16.33 -7.92
C ASP A 3 24.24 16.72 -8.20
N THR A 4 23.55 15.88 -8.98
CA THR A 4 22.15 16.06 -9.33
C THR A 4 21.30 15.78 -8.09
N ILE A 5 20.60 16.79 -7.58
CA ILE A 5 19.61 16.61 -6.51
C ILE A 5 18.41 15.87 -7.12
N GLU A 6 18.15 14.65 -6.64
CA GLU A 6 16.97 13.89 -7.01
C GLU A 6 15.70 14.57 -6.45
N PHE A 7 14.64 14.68 -7.26
CA PHE A 7 13.35 15.26 -6.83
C PHE A 7 12.72 14.48 -5.66
N ILE A 8 12.95 13.15 -5.62
CA ILE A 8 12.54 12.27 -4.54
C ILE A 8 13.60 11.16 -4.37
N ASP A 9 14.04 10.92 -3.13
CA ASP A 9 15.01 9.87 -2.81
C ASP A 9 14.31 8.66 -2.17
N LEU A 10 13.78 7.78 -3.01
CA LEU A 10 13.17 6.52 -2.58
C LEU A 10 14.22 5.51 -2.07
N LYS A 11 15.49 5.67 -2.47
CA LYS A 11 16.57 4.76 -2.05
C LYS A 11 16.90 4.98 -0.57
N ALA A 12 16.96 6.23 -0.11
CA ALA A 12 17.11 6.56 1.30
C ALA A 12 15.94 6.04 2.12
N GLN A 13 14.70 6.30 1.70
CA GLN A 13 13.51 5.82 2.40
C GLN A 13 13.50 4.29 2.51
N TYR A 14 13.75 3.56 1.42
CA TYR A 14 13.83 2.10 1.45
C TYR A 14 14.92 1.60 2.39
N ARG A 15 16.14 2.18 2.34
CA ARG A 15 17.23 1.77 3.24
C ARG A 15 16.87 1.94 4.71
N THR A 16 16.20 3.03 5.07
CA THR A 16 15.74 3.27 6.45
C THR A 16 14.69 2.25 6.89
N LEU A 17 13.77 1.87 6.01
CA LEU A 17 12.67 0.96 6.33
C LEU A 17 12.96 -0.52 6.04
N LYS A 18 14.09 -0.83 5.40
CA LYS A 18 14.42 -2.15 4.86
C LYS A 18 14.22 -3.30 5.85
N PRO A 19 14.66 -3.23 7.12
CA PRO A 19 14.47 -4.34 8.05
C PRO A 19 12.99 -4.67 8.29
N ALA A 20 12.13 -3.67 8.38
CA ALA A 20 10.69 -3.86 8.57
C ALA A 20 10.00 -4.34 7.29
N ILE A 21 10.41 -3.82 6.13
CA ILE A 21 9.88 -4.24 4.83
C ILE A 21 10.24 -5.71 4.56
N ASP A 22 11.52 -6.08 4.72
CA ASP A 22 11.99 -7.45 4.49
C ASP A 22 11.24 -8.44 5.39
N ALA A 23 11.08 -8.14 6.68
CA ALA A 23 10.34 -9.00 7.60
C ALA A 23 8.87 -9.21 7.19
N ARG A 24 8.19 -8.18 6.65
CA ARG A 24 6.80 -8.34 6.16
C ARG A 24 6.75 -9.08 4.82
N ILE A 25 7.74 -8.91 3.94
CA ILE A 25 7.85 -9.69 2.70
C ILE A 25 8.07 -11.16 3.03
N ASP A 26 9.00 -11.48 3.91
CA ASP A 26 9.30 -12.85 4.33
C ASP A 26 8.06 -13.53 4.91
N ALA A 27 7.30 -12.85 5.77
CA ALA A 27 6.05 -13.38 6.31
C ALA A 27 5.04 -13.76 5.21
N VAL A 28 4.91 -12.93 4.16
CA VAL A 28 4.01 -13.22 3.02
C VAL A 28 4.49 -14.41 2.21
N LEU A 29 5.80 -14.52 1.99
CA LEU A 29 6.41 -15.66 1.31
C LEU A 29 6.23 -16.96 2.12
N ASP A 30 6.40 -16.89 3.44
CA ASP A 30 6.27 -18.04 4.35
C ASP A 30 4.86 -18.62 4.36
N HIS A 31 3.82 -17.77 4.39
CA HIS A 31 2.44 -18.24 4.40
C HIS A 31 1.85 -18.43 2.99
N GLY A 32 2.50 -17.96 1.92
CA GLY A 32 2.14 -18.20 0.52
C GLY A 32 0.78 -17.64 0.05
N ARG A 33 0.18 -16.70 0.78
CA ARG A 33 -1.15 -16.12 0.44
C ARG A 33 -0.96 -14.76 -0.24
N TYR A 34 -0.65 -14.80 -1.53
CA TYR A 34 -0.27 -13.61 -2.28
C TYR A 34 -1.43 -12.69 -2.66
N ILE A 35 -2.65 -13.24 -2.78
CA ILE A 35 -3.86 -12.50 -3.15
C ILE A 35 -4.84 -12.58 -1.98
N MET A 36 -5.36 -11.43 -1.54
CA MET A 36 -6.26 -11.32 -0.37
C MET A 36 -5.70 -12.03 0.88
N GLY A 37 -4.40 -11.82 1.12
CA GLY A 37 -3.71 -12.24 2.34
C GLY A 37 -4.13 -11.41 3.57
N PRO A 38 -3.75 -11.83 4.79
CA PRO A 38 -4.11 -11.12 6.01
C PRO A 38 -3.60 -9.66 6.06
N GLU A 39 -2.49 -9.37 5.39
CA GLU A 39 -1.90 -8.04 5.23
C GLU A 39 -2.89 -7.02 4.64
N ILE A 40 -3.78 -7.46 3.73
CA ILE A 40 -4.76 -6.58 3.10
C ILE A 40 -5.79 -6.11 4.12
N ALA A 41 -6.37 -7.03 4.89
CA ALA A 41 -7.34 -6.67 5.93
C ALA A 41 -6.70 -5.84 7.05
N GLU A 42 -5.44 -6.15 7.41
CA GLU A 42 -4.67 -5.34 8.37
C GLU A 42 -4.52 -3.89 7.86
N LEU A 43 -4.10 -3.72 6.61
CA LEU A 43 -3.89 -2.41 6.01
C LEU A 43 -5.20 -1.62 5.88
N GLU A 44 -6.27 -2.25 5.38
CA GLU A 44 -7.59 -1.62 5.25
C GLU A 44 -8.12 -1.13 6.60
N ALA A 45 -8.03 -1.95 7.65
CA ALA A 45 -8.45 -1.56 8.99
C ALA A 45 -7.65 -0.37 9.52
N ARG A 46 -6.33 -0.37 9.32
CA ARG A 46 -5.44 0.72 9.75
C ARG A 46 -5.69 2.01 8.97
N LEU A 47 -5.92 1.92 7.67
CA LEU A 47 -6.22 3.09 6.83
C LEU A 47 -7.60 3.67 7.13
N ALA A 48 -8.63 2.83 7.32
CA ALA A 48 -9.95 3.27 7.74
C ALA A 48 -9.88 4.07 9.05
N ALA A 49 -9.15 3.55 10.04
CA ALA A 49 -8.92 4.24 11.31
C ALA A 49 -8.08 5.52 11.14
N TYR A 50 -7.08 5.52 10.25
CA TYR A 50 -6.20 6.66 10.02
C TYR A 50 -6.93 7.89 9.47
N VAL A 51 -7.95 7.69 8.63
CA VAL A 51 -8.75 8.79 8.04
C VAL A 51 -10.13 8.97 8.67
N ASP A 52 -10.43 8.23 9.75
CA ASP A 52 -11.71 8.27 10.49
C ASP A 52 -12.96 7.96 9.62
N VAL A 53 -12.92 6.83 8.91
CA VAL A 53 -14.05 6.33 8.12
C VAL A 53 -14.38 4.88 8.48
N PRO A 54 -15.62 4.40 8.29
CA PRO A 54 -16.01 3.05 8.67
C PRO A 54 -15.41 1.96 7.77
N HIS A 55 -15.05 2.27 6.52
CA HIS A 55 -14.62 1.29 5.53
C HIS A 55 -13.45 1.78 4.66
N CYS A 56 -12.51 0.89 4.39
CA CYS A 56 -11.45 1.06 3.40
C CYS A 56 -11.42 -0.20 2.54
N ILE A 57 -11.26 -0.05 1.22
CA ILE A 57 -11.15 -1.17 0.26
C ILE A 57 -9.89 -0.94 -0.57
N GLY A 58 -8.94 -1.86 -0.48
CA GLY A 58 -7.72 -1.87 -1.28
C GLY A 58 -8.01 -2.26 -2.73
N VAL A 59 -7.49 -1.48 -3.67
CA VAL A 59 -7.60 -1.71 -5.13
C VAL A 59 -6.22 -1.52 -5.77
N ALA A 60 -6.05 -1.86 -7.05
CA ALA A 60 -4.71 -1.91 -7.63
C ALA A 60 -4.12 -0.52 -7.93
N SER A 61 -4.95 0.51 -8.12
CA SER A 61 -4.49 1.88 -8.34
C SER A 61 -5.52 2.96 -7.97
N GLY A 62 -5.08 4.22 -7.90
CA GLY A 62 -5.98 5.35 -7.68
C GLY A 62 -7.00 5.56 -8.81
N THR A 63 -6.63 5.24 -10.06
CA THR A 63 -7.57 5.31 -11.20
C THR A 63 -8.70 4.30 -11.06
N GLU A 64 -8.38 3.07 -10.64
CA GLU A 64 -9.40 2.04 -10.37
C GLU A 64 -10.29 2.41 -9.17
N ALA A 65 -9.72 3.02 -8.13
CA ALA A 65 -10.49 3.47 -6.97
C ALA A 65 -11.61 4.42 -7.39
N LEU A 66 -11.29 5.39 -8.27
CA LEU A 66 -12.29 6.31 -8.82
C LEU A 66 -13.29 5.60 -9.72
N LEU A 67 -12.82 4.74 -10.62
CA LEU A 67 -13.68 4.00 -11.55
C LEU A 67 -14.70 3.12 -10.80
N ILE A 68 -14.25 2.34 -9.82
CA ILE A 68 -15.10 1.46 -9.00
C ILE A 68 -16.14 2.29 -8.24
N ALA A 69 -15.75 3.43 -7.66
CA ALA A 69 -16.67 4.32 -6.96
C ALA A 69 -17.76 4.86 -7.91
N LEU A 70 -17.40 5.29 -9.12
CA LEU A 70 -18.35 5.76 -10.13
C LEU A 70 -19.28 4.65 -10.62
N MET A 71 -18.74 3.47 -10.91
CA MET A 71 -19.53 2.29 -11.29
C MET A 71 -20.54 1.90 -10.22
N ALA A 72 -20.15 1.95 -8.94
CA ALA A 72 -21.04 1.66 -7.82
C ALA A 72 -22.18 2.70 -7.69
N LEU A 73 -21.93 3.94 -8.10
CA LEU A 73 -22.93 5.01 -8.16
C LEU A 73 -23.78 4.99 -9.45
N GLY A 74 -23.46 4.12 -10.42
CA GLY A 74 -24.16 4.02 -11.70
C GLY A 74 -23.87 5.14 -12.69
N VAL A 75 -22.70 5.78 -12.58
CA VAL A 75 -22.23 6.85 -13.48
C VAL A 75 -21.44 6.27 -14.65
#